data_AF-A0A2W5KPI4-F1
#
_entry.id   AF-A0A2W5KPI4-F1
#
_cell.length_a   1.000
_cell.length_b   1.000
_cell.length_c   1.000
_cell.angle_alpha   90.00
_cell.angle_beta   90.00
_cell.angle_gamma   90.00
#
_symmetry.space_group_name_H-M   'P 1'
#
loop_
_entity.id
_entity.type
_entity.pdbx_description
1 polymer ?
#
loop_
_entity_poly.entity_id
_entity_poly.type
_entity_poly.pdbx_seq_one_letter_code
_entity_poly.pdbx_strand_id
1 'polypeptide(L)' 'MPPLIVVAAVAAGALFGVKALKREWARVNSRLDEAERADAARDRVARPTLRKDPASGEWRPE' A
#
# COMPACT_ATOMS: atom_id res chain seq x y z
N MET A 1 24.83 -23.84 30.25
CA MET A 1 23.62 -24.26 29.51
C MET A 1 24.06 -25.05 28.28
N PRO A 2 23.41 -26.17 27.95
CA PRO A 2 23.75 -26.96 26.76
C PRO A 2 23.70 -26.06 25.51
N PRO A 3 24.73 -26.06 24.66
CA PRO A 3 24.83 -25.14 23.51
C PRO A 3 23.63 -25.26 22.55
N LEU A 4 23.03 -26.45 22.45
CA LEU A 4 21.83 -26.69 21.64
C LEU A 4 20.62 -25.87 22.11
N ILE A 5 20.46 -25.63 23.42
CA ILE A 5 19.33 -24.84 23.95
C ILE A 5 19.47 -23.37 23.52
N VAL A 6 20.69 -22.83 23.55
CA VAL A 6 20.96 -21.45 23.12
C VAL A 6 20.66 -21.29 21.63
N VAL A 7 21.12 -22.23 20.80
CA VAL A 7 20.86 -22.21 19.35
C VAL A 7 19.35 -22.31 19.07
N ALA A 8 18.64 -23.22 19.75
CA ALA A 8 17.20 -23.37 19.59
C ALA A 8 16.44 -22.08 19.98
N ALA A 9 16.82 -21.43 21.08
CA ALA A 9 16.20 -20.18 21.53
C ALA A 9 16.42 -19.04 20.52
N VAL A 10 17.63 -18.91 19.96
CA VAL A 10 17.93 -17.91 18.92
C VAL A 10 17.12 -18.18 17.65
N ALA A 11 17.07 -19.43 17.20
CA ALA A 11 16.30 -19.81 16.01
C ALA A 11 14.80 -19.54 16.19
N ALA A 12 14.24 -19.89 17.36
CA ALA A 12 12.86 -19.59 17.70
C ALA A 12 12.61 -18.07 17.70
N GLY A 13 13.46 -17.29 18.37
CA GLY A 13 13.36 -15.84 18.41
C GLY A 13 13.38 -15.21 17.02
N ALA A 14 14.27 -15.66 16.15
CA ALA A 14 14.35 -15.20 14.76
C ALA A 14 13.06 -15.51 13.98
N LEU A 15 12.51 -16.72 14.11
CA LEU A 15 11.27 -17.11 13.42
C LEU A 15 10.08 -16.27 13.87
N PHE A 16 9.89 -16.07 15.17
CA PHE A 16 8.81 -15.23 15.69
C PHE A 16 8.99 -13.76 15.29
N GLY A 17 10.23 -13.25 15.32
CA GLY A 17 10.57 -11.90 14.88
C GLY A 17 10.24 -11.67 13.41
N VAL A 18 10.65 -12.57 12.52
CA VAL A 18 10.34 -12.48 11.08
C VAL A 18 8.84 -12.55 10.83
N LYS A 19 8.12 -13.44 11.54
CA LYS A 19 6.66 -13.55 11.41
C LYS A 19 5.95 -12.26 11.83
N ALA A 20 6.35 -11.67 12.95
CA ALA A 20 5.80 -10.41 13.44
C ALA A 20 6.10 -9.26 12.46
N LEU A 21 7.34 -9.17 11.98
CA LEU A 21 7.76 -8.15 11.02
C LEU A 21 6.97 -8.26 9.71
N LYS A 22 6.85 -9.46 9.14
CA LYS A 22 6.05 -9.69 7.91
C LYS A 22 4.59 -9.27 8.09
N ARG A 23 3.99 -9.58 9.25
CA ARG A 23 2.61 -9.21 9.55
C ARG A 23 2.45 -7.70 9.61
N GLU A 24 3.36 -7.01 10.28
CA GLU A 24 3.27 -5.56 10.43
C GLU A 24 3.57 -4.85 9.11
N TRP A 25 4.52 -5.36 8.34
CA TRP A 25 4.78 -4.87 6.99
C TRP A 25 3.55 -5.00 6.10
N ALA A 26 2.90 -6.17 6.06
CA ALA A 26 1.67 -6.36 5.31
C ALA A 26 0.56 -5.39 5.76
N ARG A 27 0.44 -5.13 7.06
CA ARG A 27 -0.55 -4.18 7.61
C ARG A 27 -0.25 -2.73 7.21
N VAL A 28 1.01 -2.32 7.24
CA VAL A 28 1.40 -0.96 6.84
C VAL A 28 1.15 -0.77 5.35
N ASN A 29 1.58 -1.72 4.52
CA ASN A 29 1.35 -1.66 3.07
C ASN A 29 -0.14 -1.62 2.75
N SER A 30 -0.98 -2.43 3.40
CA SER A 30 -2.42 -2.40 3.12
C SER A 30 -3.04 -1.02 3.42
N ARG A 31 -2.58 -0.36 4.48
CA ARG A 31 -3.03 1.00 4.82
C ARG A 31 -2.55 2.05 3.81
N LEU A 32 -1.33 1.91 3.30
CA LEU A 32 -0.81 2.78 2.25
C LEU A 32 -1.60 2.60 0.95
N ASP A 33 -1.84 1.35 0.55
CA ASP A 33 -2.63 1.04 -0.65
C ASP A 33 -4.07 1.58 -0.54
N GLU A 34 -4.68 1.49 0.65
CA GLU A 34 -6.01 2.05 0.92
C GLU A 34 -6.01 3.58 0.81
N ALA A 35 -5.00 4.24 1.38
CA ALA A 35 -4.85 5.70 1.29
C ALA A 35 -4.63 6.15 -0.16
N GLU A 36 -3.76 5.49 -0.91
CA GLU A 36 -3.50 5.79 -2.32
C GLU A 36 -4.76 5.62 -3.18
N ARG A 37 -5.54 4.56 -2.96
CA ARG A 37 -6.83 4.38 -3.65
C ARG A 37 -7.84 5.47 -3.30
N ALA A 38 -7.89 5.88 -2.03
CA ALA A 38 -8.78 6.95 -1.59
C ALA A 38 -8.42 8.29 -2.25
N ASP A 39 -7.12 8.60 -2.33
CA ASP A 39 -6.64 9.82 -2.98
C ASP A 39 -6.84 9.78 -4.50
N ALA A 40 -6.61 8.63 -5.16
CA ALA A 40 -6.91 8.46 -6.57
C ALA A 40 -8.42 8.62 -6.89
N ALA A 41 -9.30 8.16 -5.99
CA ALA A 41 -10.73 8.35 -6.12
C ALA A 41 -11.12 9.83 -5.98
N ARG A 42 -10.51 10.56 -5.03
CA ARG A 42 -10.72 12.01 -4.87
C ARG A 42 -10.25 12.79 -6.09
N ASP A 43 -9.05 12.49 -6.60
CA ASP A 43 -8.49 13.14 -7.79
C ASP A 43 -9.36 12.91 -9.03
N ARG A 44 -9.93 11.70 -9.19
CA ARG A 44 -10.88 11.42 -10.27
C ARG A 44 -12.16 12.27 -10.20
N VAL A 45 -12.65 12.57 -9.01
CA VAL A 45 -13.83 13.45 -8.82
C VAL A 45 -13.45 14.92 -9.02
N ALA A 46 -12.25 15.33 -8.60
CA ALA A 46 -11.80 16.71 -8.68
C ALA A 46 -11.30 17.11 -10.08
N ARG A 47 -10.88 16.15 -10.92
CA ARG A 47 -10.41 16.44 -12.28
C ARG A 47 -11.60 16.64 -13.23
N PRO A 48 -11.72 17.83 -13.87
CA PRO A 48 -12.73 18.03 -14.90
C PRO A 48 -12.45 17.09 -16.08
N THR A 49 -13.49 16.41 -16.56
CA THR A 49 -13.41 15.58 -17.76
C THR A 49 -13.38 16.48 -18.98
N LEU A 50 -12.42 16.25 -19.88
CA LEU A 50 -12.37 16.99 -21.14
C LEU A 50 -13.46 16.45 -22.06
N ARG A 51 -14.35 17.34 -22.52
CA ARG A 51 -15.33 17.04 -23.57
C ARG A 51 -14.91 17.72 -24.86
N LYS A 52 -15.03 17.01 -25.97
CA LYS A 52 -14.77 17.57 -27.30
C LYS A 52 -15.92 18.50 -27.68
N ASP A 53 -15.61 19.76 -27.99
CA ASP A 53 -16.58 20.74 -28.46
C ASP A 53 -17.05 20.37 -29.88
N PRO A 54 -18.36 20.15 -30.11
CA PRO A 54 -18.88 19.79 -31.42
C PRO A 54 -18.78 20.93 -32.46
N ALA A 55 -18.65 22.18 -32.03
CA ALA A 55 -18.55 23.34 -32.94
C ALA A 55 -17.12 23.63 -33.38
N SER A 56 -16.14 23.54 -32.47
CA SER A 56 -14.74 23.88 -32.74
C SER A 56 -13.81 22.67 -32.87
N GLY A 57 -14.22 21.50 -32.39
CA GLY A 57 -13.37 20.31 -32.30
C GLY A 57 -12.31 20.34 -31.20
N GLU A 58 -12.21 21.44 -30.45
CA GLU A 58 -11.28 21.60 -29.33
C GLU A 58 -11.74 20.83 -28.09
N TRP A 59 -10.80 20.39 -27.25
CA TRP A 59 -11.10 19.76 -25.97
C TRP A 59 -11.26 20.84 -24.90
N ARG A 60 -12.45 20.93 -24.28
CA ARG A 60 -12.75 21.87 -23.20
C ARG A 60 -13.10 21.09 -21.92
N PRO A 61 -12.69 21.55 -20.74
CA PRO A 61 -13.19 20.99 -19.48
C PRO A 61 -14.71 21.18 -19.43
N GLU A 62 -15.42 20.12 -19.04
CA GLU A 62 -16.85 20.18 -18.70
C GLU A 62 -17.10 20.91 -17.36
#